data_AF-A0A2U8WCI2-F1
#
_entry.id   AF-A0A2U8WCI2-F1
#
_cell.length_a   1.000
_cell.length_b   1.000
_cell.length_c   1.000
_cell.angle_alpha   90.00
_cell.angle_beta   90.00
_cell.angle_gamma   90.00
#
_symmetry.space_group_name_H-M   'P 1'
#
loop_
_entity.id
_entity.type
_entity.pdbx_description
1 polymer ?
#
loop_
_entity_poly.entity_id
_entity_poly.type
_entity_poly.pdbx_seq_one_letter_code
_entity_poly.pdbx_strand_id
1 'polypeptide(L)'
;MTAAPPWREITPDDYHHARAFRDLDPIQAWIAQEGIVKDLLQGQLDGAHRLRLVLREAVDLKPHTKPDPRWFFSYDVGASMISMAEEIVIEFRIGRREVVMMPRGPDYQPRGAGWAGGRR
;
A
#
# COMPACT_ATOMS: atom_id res chain seq x y z
N MET A 1 -0.87 27.07 -17.71
CA MET A 1 -0.99 26.31 -16.45
C MET A 1 -1.48 24.92 -16.81
N THR A 2 -0.60 23.92 -16.83
CA THR A 2 -1.01 22.52 -17.01
C THR A 2 -1.65 22.05 -15.71
N ALA A 3 -2.89 21.57 -15.77
CA ALA A 3 -3.56 21.00 -14.62
C ALA A 3 -2.75 19.79 -14.11
N ALA A 4 -2.73 19.58 -12.79
CA ALA A 4 -2.10 18.39 -12.23
C ALA A 4 -2.76 17.11 -12.79
N PRO A 5 -2.01 16.01 -12.98
CA PRO A 5 -2.59 14.76 -13.47
C PRO A 5 -3.71 14.25 -12.54
N PRO A 6 -4.70 13.53 -13.08
CA PRO A 6 -5.82 13.03 -12.30
C PRO A 6 -5.36 11.97 -11.28
N TRP A 7 -6.10 11.86 -10.18
CA TRP A 7 -5.91 10.77 -9.22
C TRP A 7 -6.42 9.45 -9.78
N ARG A 8 -5.66 8.39 -9.55
CA ARG A 8 -6.06 6.99 -9.74
C ARG A 8 -6.05 6.30 -8.39
N GLU A 9 -7.23 5.99 -7.86
CA GLU A 9 -7.35 5.18 -6.65
C GLU A 9 -7.23 3.70 -7.01
N ILE A 10 -6.44 2.96 -6.22
CA ILE A 10 -6.31 1.51 -6.30
C ILE A 10 -6.39 0.92 -4.89
N THR A 11 -6.71 -0.37 -4.83
CA THR A 11 -6.77 -1.19 -3.63
C THR A 11 -5.93 -2.45 -3.84
N PRO A 12 -5.64 -3.24 -2.79
CA PRO A 12 -5.02 -4.54 -2.97
C PRO A 12 -5.78 -5.49 -3.89
N ASP A 13 -7.09 -5.32 -4.07
CA ASP A 13 -7.87 -6.19 -4.98
C ASP A 13 -7.49 -5.99 -6.46
N ASP A 14 -6.86 -4.86 -6.80
CA ASP A 14 -6.47 -4.52 -8.18
C ASP A 14 -5.16 -5.19 -8.63
N TYR A 15 -4.33 -5.65 -7.69
CA TYR A 15 -2.99 -6.15 -8.03
C TYR A 15 -2.45 -7.28 -7.13
N HIS A 16 -3.01 -7.50 -5.94
CA HIS A 16 -2.44 -8.47 -5.00
C HIS A 16 -2.51 -9.89 -5.57
N HIS A 17 -1.38 -10.62 -5.55
CA HIS A 17 -1.22 -11.96 -6.15
C HIS A 17 -2.37 -12.91 -5.79
N ALA A 18 -2.68 -13.05 -4.50
CA ALA A 18 -3.74 -13.95 -4.02
C ALA A 18 -5.18 -13.45 -4.25
N ARG A 19 -5.38 -12.19 -4.68
CA ARG A 19 -6.72 -11.57 -4.76
C ARG A 19 -7.14 -11.30 -6.20
N ALA A 20 -6.24 -10.69 -6.98
CA ALA A 20 -6.44 -10.32 -8.37
C ALA A 20 -6.18 -11.49 -9.34
N PHE A 21 -5.34 -12.47 -8.94
CA PHE A 21 -4.87 -13.54 -9.83
C PHE A 21 -5.15 -14.93 -9.25
N ARG A 22 -6.41 -15.18 -8.86
CA ARG A 22 -6.82 -16.42 -8.18
C ARG A 22 -6.69 -17.68 -9.05
N ASP A 23 -6.74 -17.51 -10.36
CA ASP A 23 -6.70 -18.62 -11.33
C ASP A 23 -5.27 -18.98 -11.78
N LEU A 24 -4.26 -18.23 -11.33
CA LEU A 24 -2.86 -18.49 -11.64
C LEU A 24 -2.21 -19.35 -10.55
N ASP A 25 -1.19 -20.12 -10.93
CA ASP A 25 -0.33 -20.72 -9.92
C ASP A 25 0.39 -19.62 -9.09
N PRO A 26 0.81 -19.92 -7.86
CA PRO A 26 1.36 -18.89 -6.96
C PRO A 26 2.54 -18.11 -7.51
N ILE A 27 3.41 -18.73 -8.33
CA ILE A 27 4.59 -18.07 -8.89
C ILE A 27 4.13 -17.11 -10.00
N GLN A 28 3.24 -17.56 -10.89
CA GLN A 28 2.70 -16.70 -11.95
C GLN A 28 1.87 -15.55 -11.38
N ALA A 29 1.07 -15.80 -10.32
CA ALA A 29 0.33 -14.76 -9.61
C ALA A 29 1.27 -13.69 -9.01
N TRP A 30 2.40 -14.11 -8.46
CA TRP A 30 3.40 -13.20 -7.92
C TRP A 30 4.09 -12.37 -9.01
N ILE A 31 4.45 -12.99 -10.14
CA ILE A 31 5.00 -12.29 -11.31
C ILE A 31 4.00 -11.27 -11.87
N ALA A 32 2.72 -11.68 -12.01
CA ALA A 32 1.66 -10.82 -12.53
C ALA A 32 1.41 -9.60 -11.63
N GLN A 33 1.39 -9.81 -10.31
CA GLN A 33 1.35 -8.73 -9.32
C GLN A 33 2.48 -7.72 -9.54
N GLU A 34 3.73 -8.18 -9.68
CA GLU A 34 4.86 -7.27 -9.90
C GLU A 34 4.72 -6.47 -11.21
N GLY A 35 4.26 -7.12 -12.29
CA GLY A 35 4.02 -6.46 -13.57
C GLY A 35 3.02 -5.31 -13.46
N ILE A 36 1.84 -5.57 -12.90
CA ILE A 36 0.80 -4.55 -12.73
C ILE A 36 1.28 -3.39 -11.86
N VAL A 37 1.99 -3.67 -10.76
CA VAL A 37 2.52 -2.62 -9.88
C VAL A 37 3.57 -1.75 -10.60
N LYS A 38 4.44 -2.35 -11.41
CA LYS A 38 5.40 -1.61 -12.24
C LYS A 38 4.69 -0.70 -13.23
N ASP A 39 3.68 -1.19 -13.94
CA ASP A 39 2.92 -0.40 -14.92
C ASP A 39 2.18 0.78 -14.26
N LEU A 40 1.58 0.55 -13.08
CA LEU A 40 0.90 1.58 -12.30
C LEU A 40 1.86 2.70 -11.87
N LEU A 41 3.04 2.33 -11.39
CA LEU A 41 4.06 3.29 -10.96
C LEU A 41 4.71 4.00 -12.16
N GLN A 42 4.92 3.30 -13.27
CA GLN A 42 5.43 3.91 -14.49
C GLN A 42 4.47 4.99 -15.02
N GLY A 43 3.16 4.72 -15.06
CA GLY A 43 2.18 5.74 -15.46
C GLY A 43 2.15 6.95 -14.53
N GLN A 44 2.53 6.78 -13.25
CA GLN A 44 2.71 7.91 -12.34
C GLN A 44 3.96 8.72 -12.69
N LEU A 45 5.09 8.05 -12.97
CA LEU A 45 6.34 8.71 -13.37
C LEU A 45 6.20 9.46 -14.70
N ASP A 46 5.43 8.91 -15.64
CA ASP A 46 5.16 9.52 -16.94
C ASP A 46 4.15 10.68 -16.85
N GLY A 47 3.58 10.93 -15.65
CA GLY A 47 2.62 12.00 -15.42
C GLY A 47 1.22 11.73 -15.97
N ALA A 48 0.88 10.48 -16.28
CA ALA A 48 -0.45 10.11 -16.74
C ALA A 48 -1.50 10.17 -15.61
N HIS A 49 -1.09 9.82 -14.39
CA HIS A 49 -1.93 9.87 -13.19
C HIS A 49 -1.10 10.07 -11.92
N ARG A 50 -1.77 10.39 -10.83
CA ARG A 50 -1.20 10.36 -9.47
C ARG A 50 -1.80 9.15 -8.75
N LEU A 51 -0.96 8.25 -8.24
CA LEU A 51 -1.46 7.00 -7.65
C LEU A 51 -1.83 7.21 -6.17
N ARG A 52 -3.04 6.81 -5.80
CA ARG A 52 -3.49 6.72 -4.40
C ARG A 52 -3.78 5.27 -4.06
N LEU A 53 -2.98 4.68 -3.18
CA LEU A 53 -3.25 3.37 -2.62
C LEU A 53 -4.21 3.49 -1.44
N VAL A 54 -5.36 2.83 -1.50
CA VAL A 54 -6.35 2.78 -0.43
C VAL A 54 -6.28 1.42 0.27
N LEU A 55 -6.03 1.44 1.58
CA LEU A 55 -5.98 0.27 2.45
C LEU A 55 -7.18 0.31 3.40
N ARG A 56 -8.02 -0.72 3.35
CA ARG A 56 -9.25 -0.80 4.15
C ARG A 56 -8.99 -1.60 5.41
N GLU A 57 -9.13 -1.01 6.59
CA GLU A 57 -8.93 -1.67 7.89
C GLU A 57 -9.76 -2.96 8.03
N ALA A 58 -10.97 -2.99 7.46
CA ALA A 58 -11.86 -4.14 7.52
C ALA A 58 -11.39 -5.34 6.67
N VAL A 59 -10.59 -5.11 5.64
CA VAL A 59 -10.29 -6.10 4.58
C VAL A 59 -8.80 -6.42 4.51
N ASP A 60 -7.97 -5.39 4.66
CA ASP A 60 -6.56 -5.43 4.29
C ASP A 60 -5.65 -5.53 5.53
N LEU A 61 -6.19 -5.38 6.74
CA LEU A 61 -5.40 -5.47 7.98
C LEU A 61 -5.04 -6.93 8.28
N LYS A 62 -3.75 -7.23 8.48
CA LYS A 62 -3.27 -8.59 8.77
C LYS A 62 -3.79 -9.09 10.11
N PRO A 63 -4.15 -10.38 10.23
CA PRO A 63 -4.41 -11.00 11.51
C PRO A 63 -3.09 -11.20 12.27
N HIS A 64 -2.83 -10.37 13.29
CA HIS A 64 -1.72 -10.58 14.23
C HIS A 64 -2.11 -10.16 15.65
N THR A 65 -1.24 -10.38 16.64
CA THR A 65 -1.58 -10.21 18.07
C THR A 65 -1.82 -8.76 18.49
N LYS A 66 -1.26 -7.77 17.79
CA LYS A 66 -1.41 -6.33 18.09
C LYS A 66 -1.30 -5.45 16.82
N PRO A 67 -2.26 -5.51 15.89
CA PRO A 67 -2.27 -4.63 14.73
C PRO A 67 -2.44 -3.18 15.13
N ASP A 68 -1.53 -2.34 14.62
CA ASP A 68 -1.74 -0.90 14.60
C ASP A 68 -2.46 -0.55 13.29
N PRO A 69 -3.76 -0.22 13.32
CA PRO A 69 -4.53 0.11 12.14
C PRO A 69 -4.09 1.43 11.50
N ARG A 70 -3.20 2.21 12.11
CA ARG A 70 -2.59 3.41 11.52
C ARG A 70 -1.24 3.13 10.86
N TRP A 71 -0.70 1.93 11.03
CA TRP A 71 0.60 1.56 10.53
C TRP A 71 0.46 0.73 9.25
N PHE A 72 0.97 1.26 8.14
CA PHE A 72 0.92 0.61 6.83
C PHE A 72 1.44 -0.83 6.81
N PHE A 73 2.53 -1.13 7.51
CA PHE A 73 3.10 -2.48 7.49
C PHE A 73 2.23 -3.53 8.20
N SER A 74 1.25 -3.09 9.01
CA SER A 74 0.18 -3.96 9.54
C SER A 74 -0.76 -4.48 8.45
N TYR A 75 -0.73 -3.91 7.25
CA TYR A 75 -1.63 -4.27 6.15
C TYR A 75 -0.98 -5.26 5.19
N ASP A 76 -1.83 -6.10 4.60
CA ASP A 76 -1.51 -7.04 3.53
C ASP A 76 -1.55 -6.35 2.18
N VAL A 77 -0.44 -5.70 1.86
CA VAL A 77 -0.31 -4.81 0.71
C VAL A 77 0.21 -5.52 -0.54
N GLY A 78 0.58 -6.81 -0.46
CA GLY A 78 1.16 -7.55 -1.59
C GLY A 78 2.57 -7.05 -1.94
N ALA A 79 2.76 -6.53 -3.16
CA ALA A 79 4.05 -6.05 -3.62
C ALA A 79 4.51 -4.81 -2.84
N SER A 80 5.65 -4.88 -2.16
CA SER A 80 6.18 -3.80 -1.33
C SER A 80 6.45 -2.49 -2.10
N MET A 81 6.81 -2.57 -3.37
CA MET A 81 7.09 -1.42 -4.24
C MET A 81 5.90 -0.48 -4.39
N ILE A 82 4.66 -0.96 -4.20
CA ILE A 82 3.46 -0.13 -4.26
C ILE A 82 3.45 1.00 -3.22
N SER A 83 4.29 0.92 -2.19
CA SER A 83 4.53 2.02 -1.23
C SER A 83 5.09 3.30 -1.88
N MET A 84 5.57 3.22 -3.12
CA MET A 84 5.97 4.37 -3.94
C MET A 84 4.80 5.12 -4.60
N ALA A 85 3.55 4.63 -4.46
CA ALA A 85 2.35 5.38 -4.82
C ALA A 85 2.40 6.78 -4.18
N GLU A 86 2.03 7.82 -4.91
CA GLU A 86 2.19 9.20 -4.45
C GLU A 86 1.52 9.44 -3.10
N GLU A 87 0.35 8.85 -2.88
CA GLU A 87 -0.38 8.89 -1.61
C GLU A 87 -0.82 7.50 -1.16
N ILE A 88 -0.83 7.27 0.15
CA ILE A 88 -1.37 6.06 0.76
C ILE A 88 -2.42 6.49 1.77
N VAL A 89 -3.62 5.92 1.67
CA VAL A 89 -4.77 6.24 2.50
C VAL A 89 -5.24 5.00 3.22
N ILE A 90 -5.48 5.11 4.52
CA ILE A 90 -6.18 4.09 5.29
C ILE A 90 -7.65 4.49 5.43
N GLU A 91 -8.54 3.61 5.00
CA GLU A 91 -9.97 3.67 5.25
C GLU A 91 -10.30 2.81 6.48
N PHE A 92 -10.64 3.45 7.59
CA PHE A 92 -11.03 2.79 8.83
C PHE A 92 -12.42 2.17 8.73
N ARG A 93 -12.72 1.20 9.59
CA ARG A 93 -14.03 0.52 9.65
C ARG A 93 -15.23 1.47 9.78
N ILE A 94 -15.01 2.63 10.38
CA ILE A 94 -16.01 3.69 10.55
C ILE A 94 -16.21 4.57 9.29
N GLY A 95 -15.57 4.23 8.17
CA GLY A 95 -15.63 4.97 6.90
C GLY A 95 -14.73 6.21 6.84
N ARG A 96 -14.02 6.53 7.94
CA ARG A 96 -13.05 7.63 7.96
C ARG A 96 -11.83 7.26 7.11
N ARG A 97 -11.30 8.22 6.35
CA ARG A 97 -10.02 8.08 5.62
C ARG A 97 -8.93 8.94 6.27
N GLU A 98 -7.72 8.39 6.40
CA GLU A 98 -6.51 9.14 6.80
C GLU A 98 -5.37 8.88 5.83
N VAL A 99 -4.65 9.93 5.44
CA VAL A 99 -3.42 9.79 4.66
C VAL A 99 -2.30 9.31 5.59
N VAL A 100 -1.62 8.24 5.20
CA VAL A 100 -0.43 7.74 5.87
C VAL A 100 0.77 8.50 5.33
N MET A 101 1.46 9.24 6.20
CA MET A 101 2.75 9.81 5.84
C MET A 101 3.77 8.68 5.71
N MET A 102 4.09 8.33 4.46
CA MET A 102 5.22 7.46 4.19
C MET A 102 6.51 8.25 4.37
N PRO A 103 7.45 7.74 5.18
CA PRO A 103 8.76 8.32 5.24
C PRO A 103 9.49 8.14 3.91
N ARG A 104 9.64 9.23 3.17
CA ARG A 104 10.44 9.27 1.94
C ARG A 104 11.69 10.09 2.22
N GLY A 105 12.72 9.44 2.78
CA GLY A 105 14.01 10.09 3.04
C GLY A 105 14.93 9.27 3.94
N PRO A 106 16.26 9.50 3.86
CA PRO A 106 17.27 8.79 4.66
C PRO A 106 17.19 9.09 6.17
N ASP A 107 16.59 10.22 6.56
CA ASP A 107 16.61 10.72 7.95
C ASP A 107 15.41 10.29 8.80
N TYR A 108 14.55 9.40 8.30
CA TYR A 108 13.36 9.00 9.06
C TYR A 108 13.64 7.91 10.09
N GLN A 109 13.33 8.22 11.35
CA GLN A 109 13.12 7.23 12.40
C GLN A 109 11.62 6.91 12.53
N PRO A 110 11.20 5.63 12.49
CA PRO A 110 9.81 5.27 12.68
C PRO A 110 9.34 5.63 14.09
N ARG A 111 8.42 6.59 14.21
CA ARG A 111 7.64 6.76 15.45
C ARG A 111 6.80 5.51 15.62
N GLY A 112 7.17 4.68 16.60
CA GLY A 112 6.50 3.40 16.86
C GLY A 112 7.34 2.15 16.53
N ALA A 113 8.57 2.28 16.02
CA ALA A 113 9.54 1.17 15.98
C ALA A 113 10.13 0.85 17.37
N GLY A 114 9.26 0.87 18.39
CA GLY A 114 9.56 0.19 19.65
C GLY A 114 9.49 -1.30 19.39
N TRP A 115 10.66 -1.90 19.20
CA TRP A 115 10.83 -3.35 19.27
C TRP A 115 10.07 -3.87 20.49
N ALA A 116 9.09 -4.74 20.26
CA ALA A 116 8.48 -5.54 21.32
C ALA A 116 9.55 -6.55 21.80
N GLY A 117 10.47 -6.10 22.65
CA GLY A 117 11.62 -6.91 23.06
C GLY A 117 12.73 -6.11 23.72
N GLY A 118 12.45 -5.51 24.88
CA GLY A 118 13.49 -4.96 25.76
C GLY A 118 13.02 -5.04 27.20
N ARG A 119 13.41 -6.11 27.91
CA ARG A 119 13.28 -6.16 29.38
C ARG A 119 14.42 -5.33 29.98
N ARG A 120 14.00 -4.44 30.89
CA ARG A 120 14.74 -3.76 31.96
C ARG A 120 15.92 -2.86 31.55
#